data_AF-A0A436HEG2-F1
#
_entry.id   AF-A0A436HEG2-F1
#
_cell.length_a   1.000
_cell.length_b   1.000
_cell.length_c   1.000
_cell.angle_alpha   90.00
_cell.angle_beta   90.00
_cell.angle_gamma   90.00
#
_symmetry.space_group_name_H-M   'P 1'
#
loop_
_entity.id
_entity.type
_entity.pdbx_description
1 polymer ?
#
loop_
_entity_poly.entity_id
_entity_poly.type
_entity_poly.pdbx_seq_one_letter_code
_entity_poly.pdbx_strand_id
1 'polypeptide(L)'
;MSTRKDRLKKLVKVQEQLKALHETRHATFLAAASAAEAEAKELVGHFDQADSLSALFPDLYHRRIAQAVVRQEANLASARQEASLIAAATARTNMVERAYKDVRNRDERERSDRERLDLITQKRTQE
;
A
#
# COMPACT_ATOMS: atom_id res chain seq x y z
N MET A 1 25.73 18.04 8.62
CA MET A 1 25.67 17.00 7.55
C MET A 1 24.80 15.85 8.04
N SER A 2 23.78 15.39 7.29
CA SER A 2 22.92 14.28 7.74
C SER A 2 23.68 12.95 7.70
N THR A 3 23.62 12.15 8.76
CA THR A 3 24.29 10.84 8.79
C THR A 3 23.63 9.86 7.81
N ARG A 4 24.33 8.78 7.45
CA ARG A 4 23.74 7.69 6.65
C ARG A 4 22.49 7.10 7.33
N LYS A 5 22.53 6.97 8.65
CA LYS A 5 21.41 6.51 9.48
C LYS A 5 20.18 7.41 9.34
N ASP A 6 20.36 8.73 9.38
CA ASP A 6 19.25 9.69 9.22
C ASP A 6 18.62 9.64 7.83
N ARG A 7 19.45 9.46 6.78
CA ARG A 7 18.98 9.31 5.41
C ARG A 7 18.16 8.02 5.23
N LEU A 8 18.63 6.90 5.77
CA LEU A 8 17.90 5.63 5.73
C LEU A 8 16.59 5.71 6.52
N LYS A 9 16.59 6.35 7.70
CA LYS A 9 15.37 6.58 8.48
C LYS A 9 14.31 7.37 7.69
N LYS A 10 14.73 8.43 6.99
CA LYS A 10 13.83 9.20 6.11
C LYS A 10 13.33 8.35 4.94
N LEU A 11 14.22 7.54 4.35
CA LEU A 11 13.86 6.68 3.23
C LEU A 11 12.81 5.63 3.63
N VAL A 12 12.93 5.00 4.80
CA VAL A 12 11.90 4.08 5.33
C VAL A 12 10.54 4.77 5.37
N LYS A 13 10.46 5.96 5.98
CA LYS A 13 9.20 6.71 6.08
C LYS A 13 8.57 7.02 4.72
N VAL A 14 9.39 7.42 3.74
CA VAL A 14 8.89 7.71 2.39
C VAL A 14 8.39 6.43 1.70
N GLN A 15 9.09 5.31 1.87
CA GLN A 15 8.63 4.02 1.30
C GLN A 15 7.33 3.53 1.96
N GLU A 16 7.17 3.72 3.27
CA GLU A 16 5.91 3.44 3.99
C GLU A 16 4.76 4.30 3.45
N GLN A 17 4.99 5.60 3.24
CA GLN A 17 3.98 6.50 2.67
C GLN A 17 3.58 6.11 1.24
N LEU A 18 4.56 5.72 0.41
CA LEU A 18 4.28 5.22 -0.95
C LEU A 18 3.49 3.92 -0.91
N LYS A 19 3.83 3.00 0.00
CA LYS A 19 3.07 1.77 0.20
C LYS A 19 1.62 2.07 0.59
N ALA A 20 1.41 2.95 1.57
CA ALA A 20 0.08 3.36 2.02
C ALA A 20 -0.74 4.02 0.88
N LEU A 21 -0.09 4.80 0.01
CA LEU A 21 -0.75 5.35 -1.18
C LEU A 21 -1.26 4.25 -2.12
N HIS A 22 -0.47 3.22 -2.39
CA HIS A 22 -0.93 2.10 -3.22
C HIS A 22 -2.03 1.27 -2.54
N GLU A 23 -1.96 1.08 -1.22
CA GLU A 23 -2.99 0.39 -0.44
C GLU A 23 -4.34 1.14 -0.48
N THR A 24 -4.33 2.46 -0.34
CA THR A 24 -5.55 3.28 -0.43
C THR A 24 -6.15 3.27 -1.83
N ARG A 25 -5.32 3.32 -2.88
CA ARG A 25 -5.79 3.18 -4.27
C ARG A 25 -6.37 1.81 -4.54
N HIS A 26 -5.68 0.76 -4.11
CA HIS A 26 -6.18 -0.61 -4.21
C HIS A 26 -7.55 -0.77 -3.55
N ALA A 27 -7.71 -0.27 -2.32
CA ALA A 27 -8.99 -0.30 -1.61
C ALA A 27 -10.08 0.47 -2.35
N THR A 28 -9.76 1.65 -2.90
CA THR A 28 -10.69 2.45 -3.71
C THR A 28 -11.16 1.68 -4.94
N PHE A 29 -10.25 1.03 -5.68
CA PHE A 29 -10.62 0.24 -6.85
C PHE A 29 -11.46 -0.98 -6.49
N LEU A 30 -11.17 -1.66 -5.38
CA LEU A 30 -12.00 -2.76 -4.90
C LEU A 30 -13.41 -2.30 -4.51
N ALA A 31 -13.53 -1.16 -3.82
CA ALA A 31 -14.82 -0.57 -3.46
C ALA A 31 -15.61 -0.13 -4.70
N ALA A 32 -14.94 0.44 -5.69
CA ALA A 32 -15.58 0.81 -6.95
C ALA A 32 -16.02 -0.42 -7.77
N ALA A 33 -15.25 -1.51 -7.73
CA ALA A 33 -15.64 -2.77 -8.36
C ALA A 33 -16.85 -3.39 -7.66
N SER A 34 -16.88 -3.45 -6.33
CA SER A 34 -18.02 -4.01 -5.60
C SER A 34 -19.28 -3.16 -5.78
N ALA A 35 -19.17 -1.84 -5.84
CA ALA A 35 -20.29 -0.96 -6.13
C ALA A 35 -20.84 -1.18 -7.55
N ALA A 36 -19.97 -1.33 -8.55
CA ALA A 36 -20.40 -1.62 -9.92
C ALA A 36 -21.06 -3.00 -10.05
N GLU A 37 -20.57 -3.99 -9.30
CA GLU A 37 -21.21 -5.32 -9.22
C GLU A 37 -22.59 -5.26 -8.56
N ALA A 38 -22.73 -4.49 -7.48
CA ALA A 38 -24.01 -4.29 -6.82
C ALA A 38 -25.02 -3.60 -7.75
N GLU A 39 -24.62 -2.53 -8.45
CA GLU A 39 -25.46 -1.86 -9.46
C GLU A 39 -25.91 -2.84 -10.55
N ALA A 40 -25.01 -3.69 -11.06
CA ALA A 40 -25.37 -4.69 -12.06
C ALA A 40 -26.41 -5.69 -11.53
N LYS A 41 -26.25 -6.18 -10.29
CA LYS A 41 -27.20 -7.11 -9.65
C LYS A 41 -28.55 -6.45 -9.40
N GLU A 42 -28.56 -5.20 -8.96
CA GLU A 42 -29.80 -4.43 -8.77
C GLU A 42 -30.52 -4.23 -10.10
N LEU A 43 -29.81 -3.89 -11.18
CA LEU A 43 -30.40 -3.73 -12.51
C LEU A 43 -31.00 -5.05 -13.05
N VAL A 44 -30.34 -6.18 -12.82
CA VAL A 44 -30.88 -7.51 -13.18
C VAL A 44 -32.09 -7.84 -12.32
N GLY A 45 -32.02 -7.62 -11.00
CA GLY A 45 -33.14 -7.87 -10.10
C GLY A 45 -34.37 -7.01 -10.42
N HIS A 46 -34.16 -5.75 -10.81
CA HIS A 46 -35.24 -4.88 -11.29
C HIS A 46 -35.78 -5.29 -12.64
N PHE A 47 -34.94 -5.82 -13.54
CA PHE A 47 -35.38 -6.31 -14.86
C PHE A 47 -36.46 -7.41 -14.73
N ASP A 48 -36.31 -8.30 -13.74
CA ASP A 48 -37.20 -9.44 -13.49
C ASP A 48 -38.51 -9.07 -12.74
N GLN A 49 -38.72 -7.80 -12.37
CA GLN A 49 -39.92 -7.37 -11.64
C GLN A 49 -41.10 -7.04 -12.57
N ALA A 50 -42.32 -7.41 -12.15
CA ALA A 50 -43.55 -7.21 -12.91
C ALA A 50 -43.92 -5.73 -13.16
N ASP A 51 -43.51 -4.82 -12.27
CA ASP A 51 -43.73 -3.37 -12.38
C ASP A 51 -42.56 -2.63 -13.07
N SER A 52 -41.59 -3.36 -13.61
CA SER A 52 -40.42 -2.74 -14.20
C SER A 52 -40.68 -2.23 -15.63
N LEU A 53 -40.08 -1.09 -15.96
CA LEU A 53 -40.06 -0.56 -17.32
C LEU A 53 -39.18 -1.39 -18.29
N SER A 54 -38.73 -2.57 -17.88
CA SER A 54 -37.86 -3.45 -18.65
C SER A 54 -38.52 -3.93 -19.95
N ALA A 55 -39.84 -4.17 -19.92
CA ALA A 55 -40.63 -4.55 -21.09
C ALA A 55 -40.68 -3.44 -22.16
N LEU A 56 -40.58 -2.17 -21.74
CA LEU A 56 -40.61 -1.02 -22.64
C LEU A 56 -39.22 -0.60 -23.13
N PHE A 57 -38.17 -0.83 -22.32
CA PHE A 57 -36.80 -0.40 -22.63
C PHE A 57 -35.73 -1.48 -22.33
N PRO A 58 -35.82 -2.69 -22.92
CA PRO A 58 -34.88 -3.78 -22.62
C PRO A 58 -33.44 -3.44 -23.01
N ASP A 59 -33.25 -2.74 -24.13
CA ASP A 59 -31.93 -2.33 -24.61
C ASP A 59 -31.22 -1.38 -23.64
N LEU A 60 -31.97 -0.53 -22.93
CA LEU A 60 -31.39 0.39 -21.95
C LEU A 60 -30.84 -0.37 -20.74
N TYR A 61 -31.60 -1.36 -20.25
CA TYR A 61 -31.16 -2.23 -19.16
C TYR A 61 -29.93 -3.04 -19.57
N HIS A 62 -29.95 -3.71 -20.72
CA HIS A 62 -28.81 -4.49 -21.21
C HIS A 62 -27.55 -3.63 -21.35
N ARG A 63 -27.67 -2.41 -21.89
CA ARG A 63 -26.54 -1.46 -21.99
C ARG A 63 -26.02 -1.05 -20.62
N ARG A 64 -26.89 -0.73 -19.66
CA ARG A 64 -26.46 -0.32 -18.32
C ARG A 64 -25.81 -1.46 -17.55
N ILE A 65 -26.35 -2.67 -17.64
CA ILE A 65 -25.77 -3.88 -17.04
C ILE A 65 -24.39 -4.13 -17.65
N ALA A 66 -24.28 -4.12 -18.98
CA ALA A 66 -23.00 -4.29 -19.67
C ALA A 66 -21.97 -3.22 -19.24
N GLN A 67 -22.38 -1.95 -19.15
CA GLN A 67 -21.52 -0.87 -18.67
C GLN A 67 -21.09 -1.03 -17.21
N ALA A 68 -21.98 -1.53 -16.34
CA ALA A 68 -21.65 -1.82 -14.95
C ALA A 68 -20.61 -2.95 -14.85
N VAL A 69 -20.79 -4.03 -15.61
CA VAL A 69 -19.83 -5.15 -15.68
C VAL A 69 -18.48 -4.69 -16.23
N VAL A 70 -18.45 -3.92 -17.32
CA VAL A 70 -17.20 -3.38 -17.88
C VAL A 70 -16.47 -2.49 -16.87
N ARG A 71 -17.21 -1.65 -16.11
CA ARG A 71 -16.62 -0.82 -15.04
C ARG A 71 -16.07 -1.68 -13.91
N GLN A 72 -16.78 -2.74 -13.50
CA GLN A 72 -16.32 -3.69 -12.49
C GLN A 72 -14.99 -4.33 -12.94
N GLU A 73 -14.94 -4.87 -14.16
CA GLU A 73 -13.74 -5.51 -14.71
C GLU A 73 -12.55 -4.56 -14.80
N ALA A 74 -12.77 -3.33 -15.27
CA ALA A 74 -11.74 -2.30 -15.34
C ALA A 74 -11.19 -1.97 -13.94
N ASN A 75 -12.06 -1.77 -12.96
CA ASN A 75 -11.65 -1.51 -11.58
C ASN A 75 -10.89 -2.69 -10.96
N LEU A 76 -11.30 -3.93 -11.24
CA LEU A 76 -10.58 -5.13 -10.79
C LEU A 76 -9.20 -5.24 -11.44
N ALA A 77 -9.07 -4.90 -12.72
CA ALA A 77 -7.78 -4.87 -13.40
C ALA A 77 -6.85 -3.82 -12.78
N SER A 78 -7.35 -2.61 -12.50
CA SER A 78 -6.61 -1.57 -11.78
C SER A 78 -6.24 -1.99 -10.36
N ALA A 79 -7.14 -2.67 -9.64
CA ALA A 79 -6.83 -3.22 -8.32
C ALA A 79 -5.69 -4.26 -8.38
N ARG A 80 -5.71 -5.18 -9.35
CA ARG A 80 -4.62 -6.14 -9.54
C ARG A 80 -3.28 -5.46 -9.83
N GLN A 81 -3.29 -4.40 -10.62
CA GLN A 81 -2.10 -3.60 -10.88
C GLN A 81 -1.59 -2.95 -9.59
N GLU A 82 -2.46 -2.31 -8.80
CA GLU A 82 -2.07 -1.73 -7.50
C GLU A 82 -1.55 -2.79 -6.53
N ALA A 83 -2.14 -3.99 -6.49
CA ALA A 83 -1.65 -5.10 -5.68
C ALA A 83 -0.19 -5.49 -6.02
N SER A 84 0.17 -5.49 -7.31
CA SER A 84 1.55 -5.71 -7.75
C SER A 84 2.51 -4.60 -7.27
N LEU A 85 2.03 -3.34 -7.26
CA LEU A 85 2.78 -2.19 -6.78
C LEU A 85 2.96 -2.23 -5.26
N ILE A 86 1.95 -2.66 -4.51
CA ILE A 86 2.03 -2.89 -3.06
C ILE A 86 3.08 -3.96 -2.74
N ALA A 87 3.09 -5.07 -3.49
CA ALA A 87 4.08 -6.13 -3.31
C ALA A 87 5.52 -5.62 -3.53
N ALA A 88 5.74 -4.88 -4.63
CA ALA A 88 7.02 -4.25 -4.92
C ALA A 88 7.41 -3.18 -3.88
N ALA A 89 6.48 -2.35 -3.42
CA ALA A 89 6.71 -1.36 -2.37
C ALA A 89 7.04 -2.01 -1.02
N THR A 90 6.39 -3.13 -0.69
CA THR A 90 6.66 -3.91 0.52
C THR A 90 8.07 -4.50 0.48
N ALA A 91 8.47 -5.09 -0.66
CA ALA A 91 9.83 -5.60 -0.83
C ALA A 91 10.89 -4.50 -0.64
N ARG A 92 10.69 -3.33 -1.26
CA ARG A 92 11.59 -2.17 -1.11
C ARG A 92 11.65 -1.66 0.32
N THR A 93 10.51 -1.52 1.01
CA THR A 93 10.46 -1.08 2.41
C THR A 93 11.24 -2.03 3.31
N ASN A 94 11.04 -3.34 3.15
CA ASN A 94 11.76 -4.36 3.91
C ASN A 94 13.29 -4.29 3.69
N MET A 95 13.75 -4.05 2.46
CA MET A 95 15.18 -3.89 2.18
C MET A 95 15.76 -2.67 2.87
N VAL A 96 15.06 -1.53 2.82
CA VAL A 96 15.53 -0.28 3.44
C VAL A 96 15.51 -0.38 4.97
N GLU A 97 14.48 -1.01 5.55
CA GLU A 97 14.43 -1.27 6.98
C GLU A 97 15.58 -2.13 7.48
N ARG A 98 15.93 -3.20 6.75
CA ARG A 98 17.09 -4.04 7.07
C ARG A 98 18.37 -3.21 7.05
N ALA A 99 18.60 -2.44 5.98
CA ALA A 99 19.76 -1.56 5.87
C ALA A 99 19.82 -0.52 7.01
N TYR A 100 18.67 0.03 7.42
CA TYR A 100 18.58 0.95 8.54
C TYR A 100 18.95 0.28 9.87
N LYS A 101 18.39 -0.91 10.14
CA LYS A 101 18.69 -1.71 11.35
C LYS A 101 20.17 -2.06 11.42
N ASP A 102 20.78 -2.45 10.30
CA ASP A 102 22.21 -2.79 10.25
C ASP A 102 23.10 -1.61 10.60
N VAL A 103 22.84 -0.44 10.00
CA VAL A 103 23.60 0.78 10.30
C VAL A 103 23.38 1.21 11.75
N ARG A 104 22.13 1.17 12.24
CA ARG A 104 21.82 1.49 13.62
C ARG A 104 22.60 0.60 14.61
N ASN A 105 22.63 -0.70 14.37
CA ASN A 105 23.32 -1.66 15.24
C ASN A 105 24.84 -1.51 15.18
N ARG A 106 25.41 -1.02 14.06
CA ARG A 106 26.83 -0.68 13.96
C ARG A 106 27.15 0.58 14.75
N ASP A 107 26.36 1.64 14.57
CA ASP A 107 26.52 2.89 15.31
C ASP A 107 26.43 2.67 16.83
N GLU A 108 25.49 1.83 17.29
CA GLU A 108 25.34 1.50 18.72
C GLU A 108 26.54 0.72 19.25
N ARG A 109 27.10 -0.22 18.48
CA ARG A 109 28.32 -0.96 18.85
C ARG A 109 29.54 -0.06 18.92
N GLU A 110 29.79 0.73 17.88
CA GLU A 110 30.91 1.67 17.86
C GLU A 110 30.84 2.67 19.01
N ARG A 111 29.64 3.13 19.36
CA ARG A 111 29.44 4.02 20.50
C ARG A 111 29.76 3.30 21.82
N SER A 112 29.24 2.09 22.02
CA SER A 112 29.53 1.30 23.22
C SER A 112 31.02 0.99 23.36
N ASP A 113 31.72 0.72 22.26
CA ASP A 113 33.15 0.44 22.28
C ASP A 113 33.97 1.69 22.62
N ARG A 114 33.59 2.87 22.09
CA ARG A 114 34.18 4.15 22.50
C ARG A 114 33.97 4.43 23.98
N GLU A 115 32.74 4.29 24.47
CA GLU A 115 32.41 4.50 25.89
C GLU A 115 33.23 3.57 26.80
N ARG A 116 33.46 2.31 26.39
CA ARG A 116 34.35 1.39 27.11
C ARG A 116 35.82 1.83 27.11
N LEU A 117 36.33 2.29 25.98
CA LEU A 117 37.71 2.78 25.87
C LEU A 117 37.94 4.05 26.70
N ASP A 118 36.96 4.96 26.71
CA ASP A 118 37.00 6.17 27.52
C ASP A 118 37.05 5.84 29.02
N LEU A 119 36.24 4.86 29.48
CA LEU A 119 36.26 4.37 30.86
C LEU A 119 37.62 3.76 31.24
N ILE A 120 38.23 2.98 30.34
CA ILE A 120 39.58 2.41 30.56
C ILE A 120 40.62 3.54 30.66
N THR A 121 40.55 4.52 29.78
CA THR A 121 41.47 5.67 29.76
C THR A 121 41.35 6.49 31.03
N GLN A 122 40.12 6.77 31.49
CA GLN A 122 39.87 7.46 32.76
C GLN A 122 40.44 6.68 33.95
N LYS A 123 40.22 5.37 34.04
CA LYS A 123 40.81 4.54 35.11
C LYS A 123 42.33 4.61 35.11
N ARG A 124 42.96 4.53 33.93
CA ARG A 124 44.42 4.59 33.78
C ARG A 124 45.04 5.96 34.11
N THR A 125 44.24 7.02 34.11
CA THR A 125 44.68 8.39 34.45
C THR A 125 44.51 8.68 35.95
N GLN A 126 43.75 7.84 36.67
CA GLN A 126 43.51 7.97 38.11
C GLN A 126 44.47 7.12 38.96
N GLU A 127 45.26 6.24 38.33
CA GLU A 127 46.43 5.56 38.92
C GLU A 127 47.69 6.41 38.75
#